data_AF-B8DM36-F1
#
_entry.id   AF-B8DM36-F1
#
_cell.length_a   1.000
_cell.length_b   1.000
_cell.length_c   1.000
_cell.angle_alpha   90.00
_cell.angle_beta   90.00
_cell.angle_gamma   90.00
#
_symmetry.space_group_name_H-M   'P 1'
#
loop_
_entity.id
_entity.type
_entity.pdbx_description
1 polymer ?
#
loop_
_entity_poly.entity_id
_entity_poly.type
_entity_poly.pdbx_seq_one_letter_code
_entity_poly.pdbx_strand_id
1 'polypeptide(L)'
;MHNEHDMPALAPQSDATDIDCRGCGTCCRKGGPALHAEDLALFRAGHLAPEHCLTLRAGELARDLDGQLRPLERELVKLRPRMAAGNGDWTCLFLNQSDNRCGVYAHRPAECRALLCRDTWAIKTLHAVDRVTRLDVLAAWAEGAAERAGAAAGRTDVEQSGPAGLSDSAVPADPAASGGCAAPGVPWADILAAHEERCGYAVLAATGAALQRAADNLRARNPGMAHPMPLSEDPDGQDSPSRLAGMAGMAGMAEAAPAVATFLEAVRFDFAFRSIVRERAGVAMEELDFLLGRTLAATAAMYGVAVRMTANGPELVVLPASGK
;
A
#
# COMPACT_ATOMS: atom_id res chain seq x y z
N MET A 1 -0.59 7.27 30.31
CA MET A 1 0.08 6.07 30.88
C MET A 1 -0.94 4.96 30.97
N HIS A 2 -1.00 4.09 29.96
CA HIS A 2 -1.75 2.85 30.04
C HIS A 2 -0.72 1.74 30.20
N ASN A 3 -0.73 1.12 31.37
CA ASN A 3 0.15 0.00 31.71
C ASN A 3 -0.10 -1.13 30.72
N GLU A 4 0.97 -1.68 30.16
CA GLU A 4 0.98 -2.90 29.33
C GLU A 4 0.60 -4.18 30.10
N HIS A 5 0.14 -4.05 31.36
CA HIS A 5 -0.05 -5.16 32.30
C HIS A 5 -1.51 -5.48 32.66
N ASP A 6 -2.50 -4.76 32.13
CA ASP A 6 -3.92 -5.10 32.32
C ASP A 6 -4.55 -5.56 30.99
N MET A 7 -4.04 -6.67 30.46
CA MET A 7 -4.82 -7.49 29.53
C MET A 7 -5.67 -8.45 30.37
N PRO A 8 -7.01 -8.46 30.24
CA PRO A 8 -7.82 -9.44 30.94
C PRO A 8 -7.31 -10.83 30.54
N ALA A 9 -6.94 -11.62 31.55
CA ALA A 9 -6.46 -12.98 31.36
C ALA A 9 -7.44 -13.70 30.41
N LEU A 10 -6.94 -14.12 29.25
CA LEU A 10 -7.73 -14.95 28.36
C LEU A 10 -8.18 -16.16 29.17
N ALA A 11 -9.49 -16.33 29.30
CA ALA A 11 -10.06 -17.52 29.91
C ALA A 11 -9.43 -18.77 29.27
N PRO A 12 -9.08 -19.81 30.05
CA PRO A 12 -8.54 -21.03 29.48
C PRO A 12 -9.61 -21.67 28.58
N GLN A 13 -9.40 -21.60 27.27
CA GLN A 13 -10.33 -22.11 26.27
C GLN A 13 -9.74 -23.37 25.63
N SER A 14 -10.54 -24.44 25.70
CA SER A 14 -10.29 -25.86 25.39
C SER A 14 -9.49 -26.14 24.11
N ASP A 15 -8.67 -27.19 24.18
CA ASP A 15 -7.77 -27.74 23.15
C ASP A 15 -8.46 -28.38 21.92
N ALA A 16 -9.57 -27.83 21.45
CA ALA A 16 -10.09 -28.21 20.14
C ALA A 16 -9.23 -27.52 19.07
N THR A 17 -8.54 -28.30 18.24
CA THR A 17 -7.77 -27.91 17.05
C THR A 17 -8.48 -26.83 16.24
N ASP A 18 -8.14 -25.57 16.52
CA ASP A 18 -8.69 -24.38 15.87
C ASP A 18 -7.95 -24.17 14.55
N ILE A 19 -8.29 -25.00 13.56
CA ILE A 19 -7.74 -24.97 12.19
C ILE A 19 -8.48 -23.96 11.29
N ASP A 20 -9.42 -23.19 11.84
CA ASP A 20 -10.26 -22.25 11.10
C ASP A 20 -10.19 -20.82 11.64
N CYS A 21 -10.65 -19.86 10.83
CA CYS A 21 -10.67 -18.45 11.22
C CYS A 21 -11.85 -18.18 12.17
N ARG A 22 -11.55 -17.72 13.39
CA ARG A 22 -12.55 -17.31 14.40
C ARG A 22 -13.38 -16.06 14.07
N GLY A 23 -13.20 -15.43 12.91
CA GLY A 23 -13.96 -14.24 12.49
C GLY A 23 -13.72 -12.96 13.33
N CYS A 24 -12.64 -12.88 14.10
CA CYS A 24 -12.39 -11.75 15.01
C CYS A 24 -11.96 -10.42 14.34
N GLY A 25 -11.61 -10.45 13.06
CA GLY A 25 -11.13 -9.28 12.30
C GLY A 25 -9.72 -8.77 12.66
N THR A 26 -9.04 -9.30 13.67
CA THR A 26 -7.74 -8.79 14.14
C THR A 26 -6.67 -8.76 13.05
N CYS A 27 -6.50 -9.84 12.30
CA CYS A 27 -5.52 -9.89 11.21
C CYS A 27 -5.92 -9.00 10.02
N CYS A 28 -7.22 -8.91 9.74
CA CYS A 28 -7.72 -8.06 8.67
C CYS A 28 -7.44 -6.57 8.95
N ARG A 29 -7.57 -6.11 10.21
CA ARG A 29 -7.25 -4.74 10.62
C ARG A 29 -5.75 -4.41 10.57
N LYS A 30 -4.89 -5.42 10.56
CA LYS A 30 -3.42 -5.25 10.50
C LYS A 30 -2.88 -5.03 9.09
N GLY A 31 -3.64 -5.30 8.02
CA GLY A 31 -3.12 -5.10 6.67
C GLY A 31 -3.58 -6.08 5.59
N GLY A 32 -4.35 -7.12 5.90
CA GLY A 32 -4.69 -8.16 4.92
C GLY A 32 -3.49 -9.01 4.45
N PRO A 33 -3.75 -10.11 3.73
CA PRO A 33 -2.75 -11.09 3.29
C PRO A 33 -1.92 -10.60 2.10
N ALA A 34 -0.64 -10.99 2.07
CA ALA A 34 0.13 -11.08 0.83
C ALA A 34 -0.37 -12.24 -0.03
N LEU A 35 -0.15 -12.14 -1.34
CA LEU A 35 -0.64 -13.12 -2.32
C LEU A 35 0.47 -14.04 -2.79
N HIS A 36 0.11 -15.31 -2.98
CA HIS A 36 1.00 -16.39 -3.39
C HIS A 36 0.51 -17.04 -4.69
N ALA A 37 1.38 -17.84 -5.33
CA ALA A 37 1.09 -18.45 -6.63
C ALA A 37 -0.24 -19.22 -6.66
N GLU A 38 -0.62 -19.87 -5.56
CA GLU A 38 -1.92 -20.56 -5.43
C GLU A 38 -3.13 -19.63 -5.48
N ASP A 39 -2.96 -18.35 -5.13
CA ASP A 39 -4.02 -17.34 -5.18
C ASP A 39 -4.32 -16.86 -6.60
N LEU A 40 -3.46 -17.16 -7.59
CA LEU A 40 -3.71 -16.81 -9.00
C LEU A 40 -5.00 -17.45 -9.54
N ALA A 41 -5.41 -18.60 -9.00
CA ALA A 41 -6.69 -19.23 -9.33
C ALA A 41 -7.89 -18.34 -8.97
N LEU A 42 -7.78 -17.51 -7.92
CA LEU A 42 -8.84 -16.59 -7.51
C LEU A 42 -9.05 -15.46 -8.52
N PHE A 43 -7.99 -15.05 -9.22
CA PHE A 43 -8.06 -14.05 -10.30
C PHE A 43 -8.63 -14.64 -11.59
N ARG A 44 -8.20 -15.86 -11.95
CA ARG A 44 -8.76 -16.58 -13.10
C ARG A 44 -10.28 -16.71 -12.97
N ALA A 45 -10.74 -17.21 -11.83
CA ALA A 45 -12.16 -17.41 -11.52
C ALA A 45 -12.95 -16.12 -11.23
N GLY A 46 -12.29 -14.96 -11.09
CA GLY A 46 -12.96 -13.68 -10.83
C GLY A 46 -13.43 -13.47 -9.39
N HIS A 47 -12.93 -14.24 -8.43
CA HIS A 47 -13.17 -14.00 -7.00
C HIS A 47 -12.33 -12.83 -6.46
N LEU A 48 -11.17 -12.59 -7.07
CA LEU A 48 -10.34 -11.41 -6.86
C LEU A 48 -10.09 -10.72 -8.20
N ALA A 49 -9.85 -9.42 -8.17
CA ALA A 49 -9.56 -8.58 -9.32
C ALA A 49 -8.32 -7.72 -9.01
N PRO A 50 -7.59 -7.25 -10.03
CA PRO A 50 -6.41 -6.40 -9.83
C PRO A 50 -6.66 -5.18 -8.94
N GLU A 51 -7.82 -4.52 -9.08
CA GLU A 51 -8.24 -3.38 -8.24
C GLU A 51 -8.39 -3.72 -6.75
N HIS A 52 -8.53 -4.99 -6.38
CA HIS A 52 -8.53 -5.44 -4.98
C HIS A 52 -7.14 -5.52 -4.37
N CYS A 53 -6.10 -5.19 -5.14
CA CYS A 53 -4.70 -5.38 -4.75
C CYS A 53 -3.95 -4.06 -4.60
N LEU A 54 -2.85 -4.13 -3.87
CA LEU A 54 -1.84 -3.10 -3.72
C LEU A 54 -0.48 -3.76 -3.92
N THR A 55 0.41 -3.06 -4.62
CA THR A 55 1.81 -3.48 -4.75
C THR A 55 2.70 -2.68 -3.80
N LEU A 56 3.51 -3.39 -3.02
CA LEU A 56 4.68 -2.84 -2.34
C LEU A 56 5.91 -3.17 -3.20
N ARG A 57 6.68 -2.15 -3.55
CA ARG A 57 7.75 -2.28 -4.55
C ARG A 57 9.03 -2.85 -3.95
N ALA A 58 9.88 -3.43 -4.79
CA ALA A 58 11.21 -3.87 -4.34
C ALA A 58 12.01 -2.69 -3.79
N GLY A 59 12.60 -2.86 -2.62
CA GLY A 59 13.29 -1.85 -1.81
C GLY A 59 12.38 -1.04 -0.87
N GLU A 60 11.05 -1.10 -1.04
CA GLU A 60 10.11 -0.34 -0.21
C GLU A 60 10.16 -0.81 1.25
N LEU A 61 10.10 0.12 2.20
CA LEU A 61 10.02 -0.24 3.62
C LEU A 61 8.65 -0.82 3.94
N ALA A 62 8.63 -2.09 4.33
CA ALA A 62 7.44 -2.80 4.76
C ALA A 62 7.64 -3.36 6.17
N ARG A 63 6.54 -3.50 6.91
CA ARG A 63 6.55 -4.13 8.23
C ARG A 63 6.52 -5.64 8.06
N ASP A 64 7.54 -6.33 8.55
CA ASP A 64 7.59 -7.79 8.59
C ASP A 64 6.78 -8.33 9.80
N LEU A 65 6.62 -9.65 9.89
CA LEU A 65 5.82 -10.35 10.90
C LEU A 65 6.29 -10.12 12.35
N ASP A 66 7.56 -9.77 12.56
CA ASP A 66 8.11 -9.37 13.86
C ASP A 66 7.86 -7.89 14.20
N GLY A 67 7.17 -7.17 13.32
CA GLY A 67 6.85 -5.77 13.48
C GLY A 67 7.97 -4.81 13.07
N GLN A 68 9.14 -5.29 12.64
CA GLN A 68 10.24 -4.43 12.19
C GLN A 68 9.99 -3.91 10.77
N LEU A 69 10.35 -2.65 10.51
CA LEU A 69 10.37 -2.10 9.16
C LEU A 69 11.65 -2.50 8.47
N ARG A 70 11.53 -3.14 7.31
CA ARG A 70 12.65 -3.60 6.49
C ARG A 70 12.39 -3.32 5.01
N PRO A 71 13.45 -3.03 4.22
CA PRO A 71 13.31 -2.92 2.78
C PRO A 71 12.95 -4.29 2.21
N LEU A 72 11.98 -4.34 1.31
CA LEU A 72 11.61 -5.55 0.61
C LEU A 72 12.70 -5.96 -0.38
N GLU A 73 13.12 -7.21 -0.39
CA GLU A 73 14.09 -7.72 -1.38
C GLU A 73 13.51 -7.80 -2.80
N ARG A 74 12.20 -8.06 -2.86
CA ARG A 74 11.40 -8.21 -4.08
C ARG A 74 10.02 -7.63 -3.85
N GLU A 75 9.30 -7.30 -4.91
CA GLU A 75 7.96 -6.77 -4.76
C GLU A 75 7.01 -7.75 -4.05
N LEU A 76 5.95 -7.19 -3.47
CA LEU A 76 4.93 -7.90 -2.71
C LEU A 76 3.57 -7.38 -3.16
N VAL A 77 2.78 -8.23 -3.82
CA VAL A 77 1.37 -7.94 -4.09
C VAL A 77 0.53 -8.47 -2.94
N LYS A 78 -0.37 -7.63 -2.42
CA LYS A 78 -1.26 -7.99 -1.32
C LYS A 78 -2.66 -7.44 -1.56
N LEU A 79 -3.64 -7.95 -0.81
CA LEU A 79 -4.94 -7.30 -0.77
C LEU A 79 -4.80 -5.88 -0.24
N ARG A 80 -5.40 -4.92 -0.96
CA ARG A 80 -5.31 -3.52 -0.59
C ARG A 80 -6.04 -3.25 0.73
N PRO A 81 -5.59 -2.26 1.50
CA PRO A 81 -6.40 -1.70 2.57
C PRO A 81 -7.57 -0.88 1.99
N ARG A 82 -8.57 -0.57 2.82
CA ARG A 82 -9.67 0.35 2.46
C ARG A 82 -9.15 1.72 2.03
N MET A 83 -8.09 2.20 2.70
CA MET A 83 -7.40 3.44 2.35
C MET A 83 -5.90 3.17 2.23
N ALA A 84 -5.39 3.12 0.99
CA ALA A 84 -3.99 2.83 0.72
C ALA A 84 -3.04 4.05 0.83
N ALA A 85 -3.57 5.27 0.84
CA ALA A 85 -2.77 6.50 0.86
C ALA A 85 -2.43 6.99 2.28
N GLY A 86 -1.17 7.38 2.51
CA GLY A 86 -0.69 8.04 3.73
C GLY A 86 -0.66 7.14 4.98
N ASN A 87 -0.91 7.72 6.15
CA ASN A 87 -1.16 7.00 7.42
C ASN A 87 -2.56 6.36 7.47
N GLY A 88 -3.06 5.90 6.32
CA GLY A 88 -4.43 5.43 6.14
C GLY A 88 -4.76 4.18 6.95
N ASP A 89 -6.06 3.88 7.01
CA ASP A 89 -6.60 2.67 7.61
C ASP A 89 -6.13 1.44 6.83
N TRP A 90 -5.17 0.72 7.40
CA TRP A 90 -4.62 -0.53 6.86
C TRP A 90 -5.61 -1.71 6.91
N THR A 91 -6.83 -1.51 7.38
CA THR A 91 -7.87 -2.54 7.38
C THR A 91 -8.09 -3.06 5.96
N CYS A 92 -7.95 -4.38 5.80
CA CYS A 92 -8.20 -5.10 4.56
C CYS A 92 -9.55 -4.70 3.95
N LEU A 93 -9.56 -4.48 2.64
CA LEU A 93 -10.74 -4.08 1.86
C LEU A 93 -11.98 -4.93 2.16
N PHE A 94 -11.80 -6.24 2.36
CA PHE A 94 -12.90 -7.19 2.53
C PHE A 94 -13.41 -7.36 3.96
N LEU A 95 -12.82 -6.68 4.95
CA LEU A 95 -13.34 -6.75 6.33
C LEU A 95 -14.57 -5.85 6.47
N ASN A 96 -15.74 -6.43 6.72
CA ASN A 96 -16.86 -5.67 7.21
C ASN A 96 -16.58 -5.17 8.64
N GLN A 97 -16.59 -3.86 8.83
CA GLN A 97 -16.17 -3.26 10.10
C GLN A 97 -17.22 -3.38 11.21
N SER A 98 -18.50 -3.53 10.87
CA SER A 98 -19.58 -3.58 11.86
C SER A 98 -19.68 -4.95 12.55
N ASP A 99 -19.33 -6.02 11.84
CA ASP A 99 -19.53 -7.40 12.30
C ASP A 99 -18.33 -8.33 12.09
N ASN A 100 -17.20 -7.79 11.61
CA ASN A 100 -15.95 -8.49 11.32
C ASN A 100 -16.05 -9.61 10.26
N ARG A 101 -17.14 -9.70 9.49
CA ARG A 101 -17.24 -10.69 8.41
C ARG A 101 -16.27 -10.38 7.28
N CYS A 102 -15.70 -11.44 6.70
CA CYS A 102 -14.86 -11.34 5.51
C CYS A 102 -15.71 -11.50 4.26
N GLY A 103 -15.72 -10.48 3.38
CA GLY A 103 -16.46 -10.51 2.12
C GLY A 103 -16.00 -11.58 1.13
N VAL A 104 -14.80 -12.13 1.31
CA VAL A 104 -14.23 -13.21 0.48
C VAL A 104 -13.94 -14.47 1.30
N TYR A 105 -14.70 -14.74 2.37
CA TYR A 105 -14.37 -15.83 3.30
C TYR A 105 -14.21 -17.22 2.62
N ALA A 106 -15.09 -17.53 1.66
CA ALA A 106 -15.04 -18.78 0.89
C ALA A 106 -13.85 -18.86 -0.08
N HIS A 107 -13.31 -17.70 -0.47
CA HIS A 107 -12.23 -17.53 -1.45
C HIS A 107 -11.03 -16.83 -0.82
N ARG A 108 -10.78 -17.09 0.48
CA ARG A 108 -9.69 -16.46 1.24
C ARG A 108 -8.34 -16.82 0.63
N PRO A 109 -7.40 -15.87 0.49
CA PRO A 109 -6.04 -16.16 0.05
C PRO A 109 -5.27 -17.12 0.95
N ALA A 110 -4.15 -17.63 0.43
CA ALA A 110 -3.23 -18.57 1.08
C ALA A 110 -2.88 -18.19 2.52
N GLU A 111 -2.35 -16.98 2.73
CA GLU A 111 -1.98 -16.51 4.08
C GLU A 111 -3.21 -16.41 5.01
N CYS A 112 -4.39 -16.07 4.48
CA CYS A 112 -5.62 -16.03 5.29
C CYS A 112 -6.12 -17.43 5.71
N ARG A 113 -5.80 -18.48 4.95
CA ARG A 113 -6.08 -19.87 5.32
C ARG A 113 -5.02 -20.39 6.29
N ALA A 114 -3.76 -19.98 6.11
CA ALA A 114 -2.63 -20.41 6.94
C ALA A 114 -2.55 -19.70 8.31
N LEU A 115 -3.12 -18.50 8.44
CA LEU A 115 -3.03 -17.72 9.66
C LEU A 115 -3.96 -18.27 10.76
N LEU A 116 -3.39 -18.93 11.75
CA LEU A 116 -4.08 -19.35 12.96
C LEU A 116 -3.77 -18.38 14.12
N CYS A 117 -4.79 -18.08 14.93
CA CYS A 117 -4.65 -17.08 16.01
C CYS A 117 -3.68 -17.52 17.12
N ARG A 118 -3.48 -18.84 17.29
CA ARG A 118 -2.62 -19.43 18.32
C ARG A 118 -1.26 -19.90 17.79
N ASP A 119 -1.18 -20.21 16.49
CA ASP A 119 0.05 -20.67 15.85
C ASP A 119 0.30 -19.94 14.53
N THR A 120 1.39 -19.19 14.48
CA THR A 120 1.78 -18.42 13.29
C THR A 120 2.86 -19.13 12.46
N TRP A 121 3.22 -20.38 12.79
CA TRP A 121 4.28 -21.10 12.08
C TRP A 121 3.94 -21.25 10.59
N ALA A 122 2.73 -21.69 10.25
CA ALA A 122 2.33 -21.92 8.86
C ALA A 122 2.42 -20.63 8.01
N ILE A 123 1.89 -19.52 8.51
CA ILE A 123 2.03 -18.23 7.81
C ILE A 123 3.49 -17.76 7.76
N LYS A 124 4.28 -17.94 8.83
CA LYS A 124 5.71 -17.55 8.81
C LYS A 124 6.50 -18.32 7.75
N THR A 125 6.22 -19.61 7.59
CA THR A 125 6.83 -20.46 6.57
C THR A 125 6.40 -20.02 5.17
N LEU A 126 5.11 -19.78 4.97
CA LEU A 126 4.55 -19.35 3.69
C LEU A 126 5.03 -17.94 3.29
N HIS A 127 5.15 -17.02 4.26
CA HIS A 127 5.44 -15.61 4.03
C HIS A 127 6.70 -15.40 3.18
N ALA A 128 7.70 -16.27 3.30
CA ALA A 128 8.97 -16.13 2.61
C ALA A 128 9.01 -16.75 1.20
N VAL A 129 7.97 -17.48 0.77
CA VAL A 129 8.01 -18.32 -0.46
C VAL A 129 6.88 -17.99 -1.44
N ASP A 130 7.08 -18.33 -2.71
CA ASP A 130 6.05 -18.35 -3.77
C ASP A 130 5.16 -17.11 -3.88
N ARG A 131 5.72 -15.91 -3.65
CA ARG A 131 5.00 -14.64 -3.79
C ARG A 131 4.76 -14.31 -5.25
N VAL A 132 3.58 -13.77 -5.54
CA VAL A 132 3.25 -13.30 -6.89
C VAL A 132 3.77 -11.90 -7.15
N THR A 133 4.12 -11.66 -8.40
CA THR A 133 4.37 -10.35 -8.97
C THR A 133 3.09 -9.75 -9.53
N ARG A 134 3.11 -8.44 -9.82
CA ARG A 134 1.98 -7.81 -10.51
C ARG A 134 1.81 -8.34 -11.94
N LEU A 135 2.89 -8.77 -12.58
CA LEU A 135 2.83 -9.42 -13.90
C LEU A 135 2.13 -10.79 -13.84
N ASP A 136 2.37 -11.58 -12.79
CA ASP A 136 1.68 -12.87 -12.60
C ASP A 136 0.17 -12.67 -12.44
N VAL A 137 -0.24 -11.66 -11.67
CA VAL A 137 -1.66 -11.30 -11.47
C VAL A 137 -2.29 -10.83 -12.78
N LEU A 138 -1.60 -10.00 -13.57
CA LEU A 138 -2.09 -9.55 -14.87
C LEU A 138 -2.27 -10.73 -15.85
N ALA A 139 -1.30 -11.65 -15.89
CA ALA A 139 -1.38 -12.86 -16.70
C ALA A 139 -2.55 -13.75 -16.28
N ALA A 140 -2.67 -14.07 -15.00
CA ALA A 140 -3.78 -14.87 -14.48
C ALA A 140 -5.15 -14.22 -14.71
N TRP A 141 -5.23 -12.89 -14.57
CA TRP A 141 -6.44 -12.15 -14.87
C TRP A 141 -6.80 -12.23 -16.36
N ALA A 142 -5.82 -12.08 -17.26
CA ALA A 142 -6.05 -12.21 -18.70
C ALA A 142 -6.47 -13.65 -19.09
N GLU A 143 -5.84 -14.68 -18.53
CA GLU A 143 -6.16 -16.09 -18.75
C GLU A 143 -7.63 -16.41 -18.42
N GLY A 144 -8.14 -15.89 -17.30
CA GLY A 144 -9.52 -16.12 -16.88
C GLY A 144 -10.59 -15.29 -17.61
N ALA A 145 -10.22 -14.44 -18.57
CA ALA A 145 -11.16 -13.50 -19.19
C ALA A 145 -12.35 -14.19 -19.85
N ALA A 146 -12.12 -15.31 -20.56
CA ALA A 146 -13.19 -16.06 -21.22
C ALA A 146 -14.17 -16.70 -20.24
N GLU A 147 -13.66 -17.27 -19.13
CA GLU A 147 -14.47 -17.87 -18.08
C GLU A 147 -15.36 -16.82 -17.40
N ARG A 148 -14.78 -15.67 -17.04
CA ARG A 148 -15.51 -14.57 -16.41
C ARG A 148 -16.57 -13.97 -17.33
N ALA A 149 -16.28 -13.85 -18.63
CA ALA A 149 -17.27 -13.37 -19.61
C ALA A 149 -18.46 -14.33 -19.72
N GLY A 150 -18.21 -15.65 -19.74
CA GLY A 150 -19.26 -16.67 -19.74
C GLY A 150 -20.11 -16.66 -18.47
N ALA A 151 -19.48 -16.49 -17.30
CA ALA A 151 -20.18 -16.40 -16.03
C ALA A 151 -21.06 -15.13 -15.91
N ALA A 152 -20.64 -14.01 -16.49
CA ALA A 152 -21.44 -12.77 -16.51
C ALA A 152 -22.68 -12.91 -17.40
N ALA A 153 -22.54 -13.51 -18.59
CA ALA A 153 -23.65 -13.76 -19.51
C ALA A 153 -24.70 -14.71 -18.91
N GLY A 154 -24.28 -15.74 -18.16
CA GLY A 154 -25.21 -16.65 -17.49
C GLY A 154 -25.99 -16.02 -16.32
N ARG A 155 -25.52 -14.91 -15.72
CA ARG A 155 -26.24 -14.20 -14.65
C ARG A 155 -27.34 -13.29 -15.20
N THR A 156 -27.11 -12.65 -16.35
CA THR A 156 -28.10 -11.78 -16.99
C THR A 156 -29.35 -12.53 -17.48
N ASP A 157 -29.23 -13.83 -17.74
CA ASP A 157 -30.35 -14.69 -18.15
C ASP A 157 -31.25 -15.12 -16.97
N VAL A 158 -30.71 -15.16 -15.74
CA VAL A 158 -31.44 -15.58 -14.54
C VAL A 158 -32.20 -14.42 -13.88
N GLU A 159 -31.66 -13.19 -13.93
CA GLU A 159 -32.29 -12.00 -13.33
C GLU A 159 -33.54 -11.50 -14.07
N GLN A 160 -33.79 -11.93 -15.30
CA GLN A 160 -35.01 -11.57 -16.05
C GLN A 160 -36.26 -12.40 -15.66
N SER A 161 -36.16 -13.30 -14.67
CA SER A 161 -37.23 -14.24 -14.31
C SER A 161 -37.77 -14.12 -12.87
N GLY A 162 -37.36 -13.12 -12.08
CA GLY A 162 -37.77 -12.97 -10.67
C GLY A 162 -38.60 -11.70 -10.38
N PRO A 163 -39.55 -11.71 -9.42
CA PRO A 163 -40.33 -10.53 -9.10
C PRO A 163 -39.47 -9.50 -8.35
N ALA A 164 -39.62 -8.23 -8.71
CA ALA A 164 -38.90 -7.10 -8.15
C ALA A 164 -39.11 -6.99 -6.62
N GLY A 165 -38.04 -7.19 -5.85
CA GLY A 165 -38.01 -7.06 -4.40
C GLY A 165 -36.64 -6.59 -3.92
N LEU A 166 -36.64 -5.47 -3.20
CA LEU A 166 -35.52 -4.69 -2.68
C LEU A 166 -34.43 -5.53 -1.99
N SER A 167 -33.16 -5.32 -2.36
CA SER A 167 -32.02 -5.60 -1.48
C SER A 167 -30.88 -4.59 -1.64
N ASP A 168 -30.42 -4.16 -0.49
CA ASP A 168 -29.43 -3.13 -0.18
C ASP A 168 -27.99 -3.53 -0.58
N SER A 169 -27.29 -2.56 -1.17
CA SER A 169 -25.83 -2.37 -1.11
C SER A 169 -24.91 -3.57 -1.43
N ALA A 170 -25.05 -4.16 -2.61
CA ALA A 170 -23.88 -4.68 -3.33
C ALA A 170 -23.22 -3.52 -4.08
N VAL A 171 -21.91 -3.34 -3.94
CA VAL A 171 -21.16 -2.41 -4.80
C VAL A 171 -21.42 -2.87 -6.25
N PRO A 172 -22.09 -2.06 -7.10
CA PRO A 172 -22.35 -2.49 -8.46
C PRO A 172 -21.01 -2.50 -9.21
N ALA A 173 -20.65 -3.67 -9.74
CA ALA A 173 -19.64 -3.74 -10.78
C ALA A 173 -20.22 -3.03 -12.00
N ASP A 174 -19.69 -1.85 -12.34
CA ASP A 174 -20.09 -1.09 -13.52
C ASP A 174 -19.71 -1.88 -14.79
N PRO A 175 -20.67 -2.35 -15.60
CA PRO A 175 -20.38 -3.22 -16.74
C PRO A 175 -19.92 -2.44 -17.99
N ALA A 176 -19.58 -1.15 -17.88
CA ALA A 176 -19.36 -0.26 -19.03
C ALA A 176 -17.92 0.23 -19.27
N ALA A 177 -16.89 -0.34 -18.62
CA ALA A 177 -15.49 -0.02 -18.93
C ALA A 177 -14.79 -1.16 -19.68
N SER A 178 -14.78 -1.11 -21.01
CA SER A 178 -13.86 -1.93 -21.84
C SER A 178 -12.42 -1.40 -21.81
N GLY A 179 -11.97 -0.92 -20.64
CA GLY A 179 -10.66 -0.34 -20.37
C GLY A 179 -10.30 -0.60 -18.91
N GLY A 180 -9.06 -1.03 -18.68
CA GLY A 180 -8.56 -1.45 -17.38
C GLY A 180 -7.18 -2.08 -17.55
N CYS A 181 -6.53 -2.49 -16.46
CA CYS A 181 -5.19 -3.07 -16.52
C CYS A 181 -5.14 -4.38 -17.34
N ALA A 182 -6.29 -4.97 -17.65
CA ALA A 182 -6.44 -6.15 -18.50
C ALA A 182 -6.47 -5.86 -20.01
N ALA A 183 -6.42 -4.59 -20.42
CA ALA A 183 -6.54 -4.21 -21.83
C ALA A 183 -5.47 -4.92 -22.68
N PRO A 184 -5.86 -5.69 -23.72
CA PRO A 184 -4.91 -6.42 -24.53
C PRO A 184 -3.97 -5.46 -25.28
N GLY A 185 -2.70 -5.85 -25.40
CA GLY A 185 -1.70 -5.08 -26.14
C GLY A 185 -1.02 -3.96 -25.36
N VAL A 186 -1.38 -3.73 -24.09
CA VAL A 186 -0.62 -2.83 -23.22
C VAL A 186 0.68 -3.54 -22.76
N PRO A 187 1.87 -3.00 -23.04
CA PRO A 187 3.14 -3.64 -22.69
C PRO A 187 3.47 -3.37 -21.21
N TRP A 188 2.73 -3.99 -20.30
CA TRP A 188 2.88 -3.73 -18.87
C TRP A 188 4.28 -3.98 -18.35
N ALA A 189 4.98 -5.01 -18.82
CA ALA A 189 6.36 -5.26 -18.41
C ALA A 189 7.27 -4.04 -18.65
N ASP A 190 7.17 -3.41 -19.82
CA ASP A 190 7.99 -2.26 -20.19
C ASP A 190 7.56 -0.99 -19.43
N ILE A 191 6.25 -0.77 -19.29
CA ILE A 191 5.71 0.39 -18.56
C ILE A 191 6.15 0.34 -17.09
N LEU A 192 6.04 -0.83 -16.46
CA LEU A 192 6.40 -1.03 -15.06
C LEU A 192 7.91 -0.92 -14.87
N ALA A 193 8.71 -1.49 -15.77
CA ALA A 193 10.18 -1.36 -15.73
C ALA A 193 10.62 0.11 -15.85
N ALA A 194 10.02 0.88 -16.76
CA ALA A 194 10.32 2.30 -16.92
C ALA A 194 9.96 3.14 -15.68
N HIS A 195 8.89 2.75 -14.96
CA HIS A 195 8.56 3.38 -13.67
C HIS A 195 9.60 3.04 -12.60
N GLU A 196 9.96 1.76 -12.46
CA GLU A 196 10.91 1.31 -11.43
C GLU A 196 12.34 1.85 -11.65
N GLU A 197 12.77 2.07 -12.90
CA GLU A 197 14.08 2.66 -13.21
C GLU A 197 14.25 4.07 -12.60
N ARG A 198 13.16 4.83 -12.48
CA ARG A 198 13.17 6.22 -11.99
C ARG A 198 12.61 6.39 -10.59
N CYS A 199 11.64 5.56 -10.23
CA CYS A 199 10.88 5.66 -8.98
C CYS A 199 11.01 4.43 -8.09
N GLY A 200 11.79 3.44 -8.48
CA GLY A 200 12.00 2.23 -7.70
C GLY A 200 12.74 2.52 -6.41
N TYR A 201 12.36 1.83 -5.34
CA TYR A 201 12.99 2.06 -4.05
C TYR A 201 14.42 1.55 -3.98
N ALA A 202 14.77 0.52 -4.75
CA ALA A 202 16.15 0.12 -4.91
C ALA A 202 17.02 1.29 -5.44
N VAL A 203 16.48 2.07 -6.39
CA VAL A 203 17.13 3.27 -6.94
C VAL A 203 17.17 4.40 -5.90
N LEU A 204 16.07 4.60 -5.15
CA LEU A 204 15.94 5.68 -4.18
C LEU A 204 16.46 5.32 -2.77
N ALA A 205 17.05 4.15 -2.54
CA ALA A 205 17.39 3.67 -1.20
C ALA A 205 18.36 4.63 -0.47
N ALA A 206 19.43 5.06 -1.15
CA ALA A 206 20.39 6.01 -0.59
C ALA A 206 19.74 7.38 -0.31
N THR A 207 18.89 7.84 -1.23
CA THR A 207 18.10 9.08 -1.10
C THR A 207 17.19 9.01 0.12
N GLY A 208 16.40 7.95 0.27
CA GLY A 208 15.52 7.73 1.41
C GLY A 208 16.27 7.69 2.75
N ALA A 209 17.41 7.01 2.80
CA ALA A 209 18.27 6.98 3.99
C ALA A 209 18.82 8.36 4.35
N ALA A 210 19.19 9.18 3.36
CA ALA A 210 19.63 10.55 3.58
C ALA A 210 18.49 11.45 4.08
N LEU A 211 17.29 11.32 3.51
CA LEU A 211 16.10 12.04 3.97
C LEU A 211 15.74 11.69 5.42
N GLN A 212 15.78 10.41 5.78
CA GLN A 212 15.51 9.97 7.15
C GLN A 212 16.51 10.58 8.14
N ARG A 213 17.82 10.51 7.85
CA ARG A 213 18.85 11.14 8.70
C ARG A 213 18.63 12.65 8.83
N ALA A 214 18.29 13.33 7.74
CA ALA A 214 18.03 14.76 7.75
C ALA A 214 16.80 15.11 8.61
N ALA A 215 15.72 14.34 8.48
CA ALA A 215 14.50 14.50 9.28
C ALA A 215 14.76 14.29 10.78
N ASP A 216 15.53 13.26 11.14
CA ASP A 216 15.86 12.96 12.53
C ASP A 216 16.77 14.03 13.15
N ASN A 217 17.74 14.53 12.38
CA ASN A 217 18.58 15.66 12.80
C ASN A 217 17.75 16.93 13.02
N LEU A 218 16.78 17.22 12.15
CA LEU A 218 15.90 18.38 12.30
C LEU A 218 15.05 18.26 13.57
N ARG A 219 14.47 17.08 13.84
CA ARG A 219 13.71 16.83 15.07
C ARG A 219 14.56 16.97 16.33
N ALA A 220 15.76 16.40 16.32
CA ALA A 220 16.67 16.44 17.47
C ALA A 220 17.06 17.88 17.86
N ARG A 221 17.15 18.79 16.87
CA ARG A 221 17.43 20.22 17.08
C ARG A 221 16.21 21.02 17.53
N ASN A 222 14.99 20.48 17.34
CA ASN A 222 13.73 21.14 17.65
C ASN A 222 12.84 20.28 18.57
N PRO A 223 13.28 19.99 19.82
CA PRO A 223 12.51 19.22 20.79
C PRO A 223 11.31 20.03 21.29
N GLY A 224 10.19 19.96 20.56
CA GLY A 224 9.01 20.80 20.78
C GLY A 224 8.37 21.33 19.49
N MET A 225 8.86 20.92 18.32
CA MET A 225 8.29 21.28 17.03
C MET A 225 6.78 20.99 16.97
N ALA A 226 5.97 22.04 17.00
CA ALA A 226 4.50 21.96 16.98
C ALA A 226 3.90 21.98 15.57
N HIS A 227 4.67 22.42 14.58
CA HIS A 227 4.22 22.58 13.19
C HIS A 227 5.19 21.91 12.21
N PRO A 228 4.70 21.42 11.05
CA PRO A 228 5.58 20.87 10.02
C PRO A 228 6.61 21.89 9.55
N MET A 229 7.90 21.52 9.62
CA MET A 229 9.00 22.38 9.17
C MET A 229 9.51 21.92 7.80
N PRO A 230 9.81 22.83 6.85
CA PRO A 230 10.48 22.48 5.60
C PRO A 230 11.82 21.78 5.87
N LEU A 231 12.15 20.77 5.05
CA LEU A 231 13.45 20.11 5.10
C LEU A 231 14.52 20.89 4.33
N SER A 232 14.10 21.78 3.43
CA SER A 232 14.93 22.72 2.70
C SER A 232 14.67 24.14 3.21
N GLU A 233 15.67 24.79 3.81
CA GLU A 233 15.65 26.25 3.97
C GLU A 233 16.29 26.85 2.72
N ASP A 234 15.48 27.52 1.90
CA ASP A 234 15.98 28.52 0.96
C ASP A 234 16.55 29.68 1.79
N PRO A 235 17.82 30.10 1.60
CA PRO A 235 18.41 31.22 2.34
C PRO A 235 17.71 32.58 2.17
N ASP A 236 16.79 32.68 1.20
CA ASP A 236 16.19 33.94 0.70
C ASP A 236 14.80 34.27 1.28
N GLY A 237 14.35 33.54 2.30
CA GLY A 237 13.23 33.99 3.14
C GLY A 237 13.62 35.20 4.00
N GLN A 238 13.50 36.39 3.43
CA GLN A 238 13.56 37.68 4.15
C GLN A 238 12.38 37.77 5.12
N ASP A 239 12.50 37.14 6.29
CA ASP A 239 11.92 37.56 7.58
C ASP A 239 11.88 36.38 8.55
N SER A 240 12.96 36.20 9.33
CA SER A 240 12.90 35.67 10.70
C SER A 240 14.22 35.91 11.45
N PRO A 241 14.21 36.63 12.59
CA PRO A 241 15.41 37.03 13.31
C PRO A 241 15.85 35.96 14.32
N SER A 242 16.62 34.97 13.88
CA SER A 242 17.40 34.12 14.80
C SER A 242 18.49 33.30 14.09
N ARG A 243 19.41 33.97 13.39
CA ARG A 243 20.63 33.31 12.87
C ARG A 243 21.73 33.30 13.94
N LEU A 244 21.58 32.36 14.87
CA LEU A 244 22.65 31.84 15.75
C LEU A 244 22.49 30.33 15.94
N ALA A 245 21.95 29.62 14.93
CA ALA A 245 22.06 28.17 14.83
C ALA A 245 23.43 27.84 14.21
N GLY A 246 24.32 27.25 15.01
CA GLY A 246 25.74 27.08 14.71
C GLY A 246 26.08 26.32 13.41
N MET A 247 27.33 26.43 12.98
CA MET A 247 27.88 25.93 11.69
C MET A 247 27.60 24.44 11.40
N ALA A 248 27.50 23.59 12.44
CA ALA A 248 27.11 22.18 12.30
C ALA A 248 25.66 21.99 11.84
N GLY A 249 24.81 23.00 12.11
CA GLY A 249 23.43 23.11 11.68
C GLY A 249 23.30 23.12 10.15
N MET A 250 24.03 24.04 9.54
CA MET A 250 24.04 24.29 8.10
C MET A 250 24.71 23.16 7.31
N ALA A 251 25.75 22.52 7.87
CA ALA A 251 26.45 21.41 7.22
C ALA A 251 25.55 20.19 6.95
N GLY A 252 24.72 19.79 7.93
CA GLY A 252 23.81 18.64 7.77
C GLY A 252 22.64 18.88 6.81
N MET A 253 22.17 20.14 6.66
CA MET A 253 21.16 20.50 5.67
C MET A 253 21.74 20.60 4.26
N ALA A 254 22.96 21.14 4.12
CA ALA A 254 23.68 21.15 2.85
C ALA A 254 23.95 19.73 2.31
N GLU A 255 24.20 18.77 3.20
CA GLU A 255 24.38 17.34 2.84
C GLU A 255 23.09 16.68 2.35
N ALA A 256 21.92 17.11 2.86
CA ALA A 256 20.62 16.54 2.49
C ALA A 256 20.04 17.13 1.19
N ALA A 257 20.49 18.31 0.76
CA ALA A 257 19.93 19.03 -0.39
C ALA A 257 19.90 18.21 -1.69
N PRO A 258 20.95 17.45 -2.07
CA PRO A 258 20.89 16.58 -3.25
C PRO A 258 19.80 15.51 -3.13
N ALA A 259 19.66 14.89 -1.95
CA ALA A 259 18.63 13.88 -1.70
C ALA A 259 17.21 14.47 -1.78
N VAL A 260 17.01 15.68 -1.24
CA VAL A 260 15.73 16.40 -1.37
C VAL A 260 15.39 16.65 -2.84
N ALA A 261 16.34 17.18 -3.62
CA ALA A 261 16.15 17.46 -5.03
C ALA A 261 15.81 16.18 -5.83
N THR A 262 16.62 15.12 -5.66
CA THR A 262 16.40 13.82 -6.31
C THR A 262 15.04 13.23 -5.97
N PHE A 263 14.62 13.27 -4.70
CA PHE A 263 13.33 12.72 -4.30
C PHE A 263 12.16 13.53 -4.87
N LEU A 264 12.23 14.86 -4.82
CA LEU A 264 11.17 15.72 -5.37
C LEU A 264 11.04 15.59 -6.89
N GLU A 265 12.15 15.39 -7.60
CA GLU A 265 12.13 15.06 -9.03
C GLU A 265 11.41 13.72 -9.28
N ALA A 266 11.75 12.69 -8.50
CA ALA A 266 11.09 11.38 -8.59
C ALA A 266 9.58 11.48 -8.27
N VAL A 267 9.18 12.30 -7.29
CA VAL A 267 7.76 12.55 -6.98
C VAL A 267 7.03 13.23 -8.14
N ARG A 268 7.65 14.24 -8.77
CA ARG A 268 7.08 14.92 -9.95
C ARG A 268 6.92 13.95 -11.12
N PHE A 269 7.93 13.11 -11.36
CA PHE A 269 7.86 12.07 -12.37
C PHE A 269 6.77 11.04 -12.06
N ASP A 270 6.68 10.51 -10.85
CA ASP A 270 5.66 9.53 -10.44
C ASP A 270 4.23 10.09 -10.67
N PHE A 271 3.99 11.36 -10.32
CA PHE A 271 2.70 12.00 -10.57
C PHE A 271 2.37 12.11 -12.06
N ALA A 272 3.31 12.61 -12.87
CA ALA A 272 3.12 12.73 -14.31
C ALA A 272 2.94 11.36 -14.98
N PHE A 273 3.74 10.36 -14.58
CA PHE A 273 3.69 9.00 -15.10
C PHE A 273 2.34 8.35 -14.83
N ARG A 274 1.81 8.46 -13.60
CA ARG A 274 0.47 7.99 -13.24
C ARG A 274 -0.63 8.60 -14.11
N SER A 275 -0.55 9.91 -14.40
CA SER A 275 -1.52 10.56 -15.30
C SER A 275 -1.45 10.00 -16.71
N ILE A 276 -0.23 9.85 -17.26
CA ILE A 276 -0.02 9.30 -18.61
C ILE A 276 -0.50 7.86 -18.71
N VAL A 277 -0.20 7.01 -17.72
CA VAL A 277 -0.66 5.62 -17.70
C VAL A 277 -2.18 5.55 -17.69
N ARG A 278 -2.85 6.35 -16.85
CA ARG A 278 -4.32 6.43 -16.82
C ARG A 278 -4.89 6.84 -18.18
N GLU A 279 -4.38 7.92 -18.75
CA GLU A 279 -4.90 8.49 -20.01
C GLU A 279 -4.63 7.59 -21.22
N ARG A 280 -3.45 6.96 -21.29
CA ARG A 280 -3.03 6.20 -22.48
C ARG A 280 -3.34 4.71 -22.40
N ALA A 281 -3.30 4.11 -21.21
CA ALA A 281 -3.62 2.70 -21.01
C ALA A 281 -5.08 2.48 -20.57
N GLY A 282 -5.84 3.56 -20.33
CA GLY A 282 -7.26 3.48 -19.99
C GLY A 282 -7.54 2.79 -18.66
N VAL A 283 -6.59 2.85 -17.71
CA VAL A 283 -6.73 2.21 -16.39
C VAL A 283 -7.52 3.10 -15.43
N ALA A 284 -8.26 2.48 -14.51
CA ALA A 284 -8.97 3.20 -13.46
C ALA A 284 -8.01 3.70 -12.37
N MET A 285 -8.46 4.66 -11.56
CA MET A 285 -7.64 5.21 -10.47
C MET A 285 -7.32 4.17 -9.40
N GLU A 286 -8.26 3.25 -9.17
CA GLU A 286 -8.22 2.18 -8.18
C GLU A 286 -7.17 1.11 -8.56
N GLU A 287 -6.90 0.95 -9.86
CA GLU A 287 -5.92 0.00 -10.38
C GLU A 287 -4.48 0.53 -10.25
N LEU A 288 -4.28 1.84 -10.07
CA LEU A 288 -2.94 2.43 -10.00
C LEU A 288 -2.16 1.98 -8.75
N ASP A 289 -2.86 1.68 -7.65
CA ASP A 289 -2.23 1.14 -6.44
C ASP A 289 -1.71 -0.29 -6.68
N PHE A 290 -2.41 -1.09 -7.47
CA PHE A 290 -1.93 -2.39 -7.90
C PHE A 290 -0.77 -2.25 -8.90
N LEU A 291 -0.91 -1.40 -9.91
CA LEU A 291 0.07 -1.29 -10.99
C LEU A 291 1.36 -0.62 -10.56
N LEU A 292 1.28 0.52 -9.86
CA LEU A 292 2.41 1.40 -9.57
C LEU A 292 2.69 1.52 -8.07
N GLY A 293 1.96 0.78 -7.24
CA GLY A 293 2.01 0.92 -5.79
C GLY A 293 1.48 2.28 -5.31
N ARG A 294 1.68 2.54 -4.02
CA ARG A 294 1.41 3.86 -3.43
C ARG A 294 2.28 4.93 -4.09
N THR A 295 1.73 6.14 -4.23
CA THR A 295 2.48 7.30 -4.74
C THR A 295 3.74 7.54 -3.93
N LEU A 296 4.82 8.00 -4.58
CA LEU A 296 6.05 8.35 -3.86
C LEU A 296 5.81 9.45 -2.80
N ALA A 297 4.83 10.33 -3.04
CA ALA A 297 4.44 11.33 -2.07
C ALA A 297 3.83 10.70 -0.80
N ALA A 298 2.95 9.70 -0.95
CA ALA A 298 2.33 9.02 0.18
C ALA A 298 3.33 8.20 1.01
N THR A 299 4.40 7.73 0.39
CA THR A 299 5.38 6.86 1.02
C THR A 299 6.56 7.61 1.63
N ALA A 300 6.69 8.91 1.35
CA ALA A 300 7.64 9.81 2.00
C ALA A 300 7.61 9.70 3.55
N ALA A 301 6.43 9.41 4.11
CA ALA A 301 6.22 9.20 5.55
C ALA A 301 7.12 8.10 6.14
N MET A 302 7.51 7.11 5.34
CA MET A 302 8.40 6.02 5.78
C MET A 302 9.84 6.51 6.02
N TYR A 303 10.21 7.65 5.46
CA TYR A 303 11.50 8.32 5.69
C TYR A 303 11.37 9.48 6.70
N GLY A 304 10.27 9.52 7.46
CA GLY A 304 10.02 10.57 8.44
C GLY A 304 9.78 11.95 7.82
N VAL A 305 9.44 12.03 6.53
CA VAL A 305 9.11 13.29 5.85
C VAL A 305 7.72 13.19 5.23
N ALA A 306 7.14 14.31 4.85
CA ALA A 306 5.92 14.36 4.06
C ALA A 306 6.14 15.28 2.86
N VAL A 307 5.40 15.04 1.78
CA VAL A 307 5.39 15.95 0.65
C VAL A 307 4.20 16.90 0.79
N ARG A 308 4.46 18.20 0.78
CA ARG A 308 3.44 19.25 0.76
C ARG A 308 3.39 19.87 -0.63
N MET A 309 2.20 19.99 -1.21
CA MET A 309 2.03 20.71 -2.48
C MET A 309 1.92 22.20 -2.20
N THR A 310 2.71 23.02 -2.91
CA THR A 310 2.66 24.48 -2.85
C THR A 310 2.44 25.07 -4.24
N ALA A 311 2.26 26.40 -4.32
CA ALA A 311 2.23 27.12 -5.59
C ALA A 311 3.53 26.94 -6.41
N ASN A 312 4.66 26.69 -5.76
CA ASN A 312 5.98 26.52 -6.40
C ASN A 312 6.30 25.04 -6.69
N GLY A 313 5.35 24.14 -6.43
CA GLY A 313 5.48 22.69 -6.59
C GLY A 313 5.63 21.94 -5.26
N PRO A 314 5.95 20.63 -5.32
CA PRO A 314 6.11 19.81 -4.12
C PRO A 314 7.35 20.23 -3.32
N GLU A 315 7.21 20.28 -2.01
CA GLU A 315 8.28 20.47 -1.05
C GLU A 315 8.28 19.35 0.00
N LEU A 316 9.45 19.07 0.59
CA LEU A 316 9.57 18.11 1.69
C LEU A 316 9.47 18.82 3.03
N VAL A 317 8.70 18.24 3.94
CA VAL A 317 8.50 18.75 5.29
C VAL A 317 8.70 17.62 6.30
N VAL A 318 9.20 17.96 7.48
CA VAL A 318 9.28 17.05 8.61
C VAL A 318 8.05 17.27 9.47
N LEU A 319 7.30 16.20 9.71
CA LEU A 319 6.15 16.24 10.60
C LEU A 319 6.60 16.19 12.07
N PRO A 320 5.85 16.84 12.99
CA PRO A 320 6.02 16.66 14.43
C PRO A 320 6.09 15.18 14.78
N ALA A 321 6.90 14.83 15.77
CA ALA A 321 6.82 13.49 16.33
C ALA A 321 5.39 13.29 16.85
N SER A 322 4.67 12.30 16.33
CA SER A 322 3.38 11.92 16.87
C SER A 322 3.58 11.64 18.37
N GLY A 323 2.85 12.36 19.23
CA GLY A 323 2.88 12.13 20.66
C GLY A 323 2.66 10.64 20.94
N LYS A 324 3.56 10.04 21.71
CA LYS A 324 3.39 8.67 22.21
C LYS A 324 2.10 8.52 23.00
#